data_AF-A0A1Z8MGM1-F1
#
_entry.id   AF-A0A1Z8MGM1-F1
#
_cell.length_a   1.000
_cell.length_b   1.000
_cell.length_c   1.000
_cell.angle_alpha   90.00
_cell.angle_beta   90.00
_cell.angle_gamma   90.00
#
_symmetry.space_group_name_H-M   'P 1'
#
loop_
_entity.id
_entity.type
_entity.pdbx_description
1 polymer ?
#
loop_
_entity_poly.entity_id
_entity_poly.type
_entity_poly.pdbx_seq_one_letter_code
_entity_poly.pdbx_strand_id
1 'polypeptide(L)'
;MFGDDLSQQVVYLGSNQGENNEMLLVLDSKPKTDKRKLRMYINENGGGVDCINKTGENAISLTVSFDDSGVIERIPNNEDTSNPAIPPTDLIKEN
;
A
#
# COMPACT_ATOMS: atom_id res chain seq x y z
N MET A 1 11.22 -23.44 10.54
CA MET A 1 9.87 -23.01 10.95
C MET A 1 9.92 -22.82 12.45
N PHE A 2 9.76 -21.58 12.95
CA PHE A 2 9.87 -21.27 14.37
C PHE A 2 8.89 -20.15 14.74
N GLY A 3 8.21 -20.30 15.88
CA GLY A 3 7.48 -19.24 16.58
C GLY A 3 5.97 -19.43 16.63
N ASP A 4 5.54 -20.50 17.29
CA ASP A 4 4.14 -20.85 17.52
C ASP A 4 3.63 -20.18 18.81
N ASP A 5 2.95 -19.04 18.71
CA ASP A 5 1.98 -18.61 19.72
C ASP A 5 0.56 -18.72 19.12
N LEU A 6 -0.06 -19.88 19.31
CA LEU A 6 -1.32 -20.35 18.73
C LEU A 6 -2.58 -19.48 18.94
N SER A 7 -2.46 -18.21 19.34
CA SER A 7 -3.60 -17.30 19.52
C SER A 7 -3.78 -16.27 18.40
N GLN A 8 -2.77 -16.06 17.55
CA GLN A 8 -2.89 -15.17 16.40
C GLN A 8 -2.20 -15.79 15.19
N GLN A 9 -2.92 -15.92 14.07
CA GLN A 9 -2.34 -16.33 12.81
C GLN A 9 -1.46 -15.19 12.28
N VAL A 10 -0.21 -15.14 12.74
CA VAL A 10 0.79 -14.22 12.20
C VAL A 10 1.27 -14.78 10.86
N VAL A 11 0.89 -14.11 9.77
CA VAL A 11 1.46 -14.39 8.45
C VAL A 11 2.79 -13.64 8.36
N TYR A 12 3.89 -14.37 8.43
CA TYR A 12 5.22 -13.82 8.23
C TYR A 12 5.41 -13.45 6.76
N LEU A 13 5.82 -12.20 6.50
CA LEU A 13 6.28 -11.76 5.18
C LEU A 13 7.50 -12.61 4.80
N GLY A 14 7.39 -13.41 3.75
CA GLY A 14 8.54 -14.13 3.22
C GLY A 14 9.57 -13.14 2.69
N SER A 15 10.86 -13.41 2.90
CA SER A 15 11.92 -12.65 2.25
C SER A 15 11.96 -12.98 0.76
N ASN A 16 12.02 -11.96 -0.09
CA ASN A 16 12.26 -12.12 -1.52
C ASN A 16 13.74 -12.39 -1.78
N GLN A 17 14.21 -13.57 -1.35
CA GLN A 17 15.63 -13.94 -1.38
C GLN A 17 16.23 -14.04 -2.80
N GLY A 18 15.38 -14.05 -3.83
CA GLY A 18 15.80 -14.14 -5.23
C GLY A 18 16.17 -12.80 -5.87
N GLU A 19 15.71 -11.67 -5.31
CA GLU A 19 15.86 -10.36 -5.96
C GLU A 19 16.55 -9.34 -5.06
N ASN A 20 16.10 -9.18 -3.82
CA ASN A 20 16.54 -8.05 -2.98
C ASN A 20 16.45 -8.30 -1.46
N ASN A 21 16.11 -9.52 -1.01
CA ASN A 21 15.93 -9.87 0.40
C ASN A 21 14.87 -9.03 1.15
N GLU A 22 14.02 -8.28 0.45
CA GLU A 22 12.96 -7.49 1.06
C GLU A 22 11.88 -8.39 1.67
N MET A 23 11.28 -7.96 2.77
CA MET A 23 10.08 -8.61 3.31
C MET A 23 8.87 -8.10 2.54
N LEU A 24 8.14 -8.97 1.85
CA LEU A 24 7.06 -8.57 0.95
C LEU A 24 5.86 -9.54 1.03
N LEU A 25 4.65 -8.99 1.15
CA LEU A 25 3.39 -9.67 0.85
C LEU A 25 2.71 -8.95 -0.31
N VAL A 26 2.36 -9.72 -1.33
CA VAL A 26 1.61 -9.23 -2.50
C VAL A 26 0.35 -10.07 -2.63
N LEU A 27 -0.81 -9.41 -2.64
CA LEU A 27 -2.08 -10.00 -3.03
C LEU A 27 -2.44 -9.49 -4.41
N ASP A 28 -2.28 -10.34 -5.42
CA ASP A 28 -2.72 -10.06 -6.79
C ASP A 28 -4.15 -10.54 -7.01
N SER A 29 -4.92 -9.79 -7.79
CA SER A 29 -6.18 -10.30 -8.31
C SER A 29 -5.95 -11.53 -9.21
N LYS A 30 -6.87 -12.50 -9.20
CA LYS A 30 -6.75 -13.72 -10.01
C LYS A 30 -6.81 -13.45 -11.53
N PRO A 31 -7.72 -12.60 -12.04
CA PRO A 31 -7.78 -12.33 -13.47
C PRO A 31 -6.62 -11.44 -13.92
N LYS A 32 -5.92 -11.82 -15.00
CA LYS A 32 -4.82 -10.99 -15.57
C LYS A 32 -5.26 -9.60 -16.04
N THR A 33 -6.55 -9.44 -16.34
CA THR A 33 -7.15 -8.16 -16.75
C THR A 33 -7.46 -7.25 -15.58
N ASP A 34 -7.53 -7.79 -14.37
CA ASP A 34 -7.76 -7.03 -13.15
C ASP A 34 -6.41 -6.67 -12.53
N LYS A 35 -6.15 -5.36 -12.44
CA LYS A 35 -4.88 -4.84 -11.97
C LYS A 35 -4.89 -4.49 -10.49
N ARG A 36 -5.98 -4.77 -9.77
CA ARG A 36 -6.07 -4.51 -8.34
C ARG A 36 -5.08 -5.38 -7.59
N LYS A 37 -4.32 -4.75 -6.68
CA LYS A 37 -3.31 -5.41 -5.87
C LYS A 37 -3.24 -4.77 -4.49
N LEU A 38 -2.82 -5.55 -3.49
CA LEU A 38 -2.37 -5.05 -2.19
C LEU A 38 -0.90 -5.44 -2.01
N ARG A 39 -0.05 -4.49 -1.62
CA ARG A 39 1.35 -4.78 -1.27
C ARG A 39 1.61 -4.32 0.15
N MET A 40 2.30 -5.14 0.93
CA MET A 40 2.86 -4.77 2.23
C MET A 40 4.33 -5.13 2.24
N TYR A 41 5.20 -4.19 2.57
CA TYR A 41 6.64 -4.39 2.43
C TYR A 41 7.46 -3.72 3.52
N ILE A 42 8.65 -4.27 3.76
CA ILE A 42 9.74 -3.65 4.51
C ILE A 42 11.04 -3.89 3.72
N ASN A 43 11.78 -2.81 3.47
CA ASN A 43 13.05 -2.80 2.74
C ASN A 43 14.05 -1.80 3.35
N GLU A 44 15.17 -1.60 2.66
CA GLU A 44 16.24 -0.68 3.09
C GLU A 44 15.77 0.78 3.21
N ASN A 45 14.68 1.16 2.55
CA ASN A 45 14.14 2.52 2.55
C ASN A 45 13.01 2.71 3.57
N GLY A 46 12.65 1.67 4.33
CA GLY A 46 11.57 1.69 5.31
C GLY A 46 10.49 0.66 4.99
N GLY A 47 9.22 1.00 5.17
CA GLY A 47 8.11 0.08 4.94
C GLY A 47 6.85 0.78 4.45
N GLY A 48 5.92 -0.01 3.94
CA GLY A 48 4.67 0.56 3.45
C GLY A 48 3.58 -0.43 3.10
N VAL A 49 2.40 0.14 2.84
CA VAL A 49 1.20 -0.54 2.39
C VAL A 49 0.65 0.20 1.17
N ASP A 50 0.61 -0.47 0.02
CA ASP A 50 0.08 0.08 -1.23
C ASP A 50 -1.23 -0.62 -1.62
N CYS A 51 -2.26 0.16 -1.91
CA CYS A 51 -3.51 -0.29 -2.50
C CYS A 51 -3.56 0.15 -3.96
N ILE A 52 -3.46 -0.79 -4.89
CA ILE A 52 -3.48 -0.55 -6.33
C ILE A 52 -4.90 -0.78 -6.88
N ASN A 53 -5.37 0.16 -7.70
CA ASN A 53 -6.73 0.17 -8.24
C ASN A 53 -6.87 -0.71 -9.52
N LYS A 54 -8.03 -0.62 -10.18
CA LYS A 54 -8.33 -1.34 -11.43
C LYS A 54 -7.50 -0.88 -12.64
N THR A 55 -6.99 0.36 -12.64
CA THR A 55 -6.16 0.91 -13.74
C THR A 55 -4.69 0.49 -13.60
N GLY A 56 -4.29 0.05 -12.40
CA GLY A 56 -2.92 -0.32 -12.04
C GLY A 56 -2.16 0.80 -11.33
N GLU A 57 -2.84 1.88 -10.94
CA GLU A 57 -2.26 3.00 -10.20
C GLU A 57 -2.47 2.80 -8.70
N ASN A 58 -1.54 3.30 -7.89
CA ASN A 58 -1.75 3.40 -6.45
C ASN A 58 -2.97 4.30 -6.21
N ALA A 59 -3.94 3.85 -5.44
CA ALA A 59 -5.06 4.66 -4.97
C ALA A 59 -4.80 5.21 -3.56
N ILE A 60 -4.13 4.40 -2.73
CA ILE A 60 -3.75 4.74 -1.36
C ILE A 60 -2.37 4.14 -1.11
N SER A 61 -1.46 4.92 -0.54
CA SER A 61 -0.17 4.46 -0.03
C SER A 61 0.05 5.00 1.38
N LEU A 62 0.49 4.13 2.28
CA LEU A 62 0.97 4.48 3.62
C LEU A 62 2.43 4.07 3.69
N THR A 63 3.33 5.01 3.90
CA THR A 63 4.76 4.76 3.92
C THR A 63 5.40 5.32 5.17
N VAL A 64 6.41 4.61 5.65
CA VAL A 64 7.35 5.05 6.68
C VAL A 64 8.73 4.91 6.09
N SER A 65 9.49 5.99 6.11
CA SER A 65 10.85 6.07 5.61
C SER A 65 11.86 5.65 6.68
N PHE A 66 13.08 5.35 6.27
CA PHE A 66 14.18 5.04 7.19
C PHE A 66 14.56 6.20 8.13
N ASP A 67 14.25 7.45 7.77
CA ASP A 67 14.48 8.65 8.61
C ASP A 67 13.34 8.94 9.60
N ASP A 68 12.52 7.92 9.89
CA ASP A 68 11.32 7.98 10.73
C ASP A 68 10.21 8.92 10.21
N SER A 69 10.36 9.49 9.01
CA SER A 69 9.28 10.25 8.36
C SER A 69 8.19 9.31 7.84
N GLY A 70 6.96 9.83 7.70
CA GLY A 70 5.84 9.04 7.19
C GLY A 70 4.91 9.86 6.32
N VAL A 71 4.32 9.21 5.33
CA VAL A 71 3.36 9.81 4.40
C VAL A 71 2.13 8.90 4.28
N ILE A 72 0.96 9.54 4.28
CA ILE A 72 -0.28 8.92 3.84
C ILE A 72 -0.71 9.67 2.58
N GLU A 73 -0.64 9.00 1.45
CA GLU A 73 -1.02 9.56 0.17
C GLU A 73 -2.29 8.87 -0.34
N ARG A 74 -3.32 9.67 -0.59
CA ARG A 74 -4.43 9.25 -1.45
C ARG A 74 -4.17 9.83 -2.82
N ILE A 75 -3.91 8.97 -3.80
CA ILE A 75 -3.71 9.38 -5.17
C ILE A 75 -5.10 9.32 -5.85
N PRO A 76 -5.72 10.46 -6.15
CA PRO A 76 -6.97 10.45 -6.87
C PRO A 76 -6.73 9.87 -8.26
N ASN A 77 -7.60 8.95 -8.68
CA ASN A 77 -7.67 8.61 -10.10
C ASN A 77 -8.02 9.91 -10.82
N ASN A 78 -7.24 10.30 -11.83
CA ASN A 78 -7.67 11.30 -12.79
C ASN A 78 -8.81 10.71 -13.64
N GLU A 79 -9.96 10.43 -13.02
CA GLU A 79 -11.22 10.40 -13.75
C GLU A 79 -11.59 11.87 -14.00
N ASP A 80 -11.18 12.36 -15.16
CA ASP A 80 -11.81 13.45 -15.91
C ASP A 80 -12.30 14.63 -15.05
N THR A 81 -11.50 15.69 -14.94
CA THR A 81 -11.91 16.99 -14.37
C THR A 81 -12.95 17.73 -15.22
N SER A 82 -13.78 17.01 -15.99
CA SER A 82 -14.88 17.56 -16.78
C SER A 82 -16.23 17.52 -16.05
N ASN A 83 -16.28 17.26 -14.73
CA ASN A 83 -17.49 17.45 -13.92
C ASN A 83 -17.29 18.51 -12.81
N PRO A 84 -17.74 19.77 -12.99
CA PRO A 84 -17.46 20.88 -12.09
C PRO A 84 -18.42 20.95 -10.89
N ALA A 85 -18.64 19.83 -10.18
CA ALA A 85 -19.69 19.76 -9.16
C ALA A 85 -19.26 19.30 -7.76
N ILE A 86 -17.97 19.21 -7.44
CA ILE A 86 -17.53 18.89 -6.08
C ILE A 86 -16.52 19.96 -5.61
N PRO A 87 -16.89 20.86 -4.68
CA PRO A 87 -15.95 21.81 -4.12
C PRO A 87 -14.93 21.08 -3.22
N PRO A 88 -13.69 21.59 -3.12
CA PRO A 88 -12.67 21.01 -2.26
C PRO A 88 -13.16 21.06 -0.82
N THR A 89 -13.22 19.91 -0.16
CA THR A 89 -13.56 19.87 1.27
C THR A 89 -12.36 20.40 2.04
N ASP A 90 -12.61 21.52 2.71
CA ASP A 90 -11.67 22.27 3.52
C ASP A 90 -10.86 21.41 4.49
N LEU A 91 -9.61 21.83 4.61
CA LEU A 91 -8.66 21.55 5.69
C LEU A 91 -9.37 21.24 7.01
N ILE A 92 -9.19 20.01 7.52
CA ILE A 92 -9.46 19.71 8.92
C ILE A 92 -8.49 20.56 9.73
N LYS A 93 -8.97 21.68 10.26
CA LYS A 93 -8.32 22.38 11.38
C LYS A 93 -8.58 21.54 12.62
N GLU A 94 -7.53 20.99 13.20
CA GLU A 94 -7.58 20.51 14.58
C GLU A 94 -7.84 21.69 15.52
N ASN A 95 -8.73 21.46 16.49
CA ASN A 95 -8.94 22.31 17.66
C ASN A 95 -8.05 21.87 18.81
#